data_AF-A0A1Z8NL48-F1
#
_entry.id   AF-A0A1Z8NL48-F1
#
_cell.length_a   1.000
_cell.length_b   1.000
_cell.length_c   1.000
_cell.angle_alpha   90.00
_cell.angle_beta   90.00
_cell.angle_gamma   90.00
#
_symmetry.space_group_name_H-M   'P 1'
#
loop_
_entity.id
_entity.type
_entity.pdbx_description
1 polymer ?
#
loop_
_entity_poly.entity_id
_entity_poly.type
_entity_poly.pdbx_seq_one_letter_code
_entity_poly.pdbx_strand_id
1 'polypeptide(L)' 'MALTAQVLRARLLEFLKFRVLAAQESFFEPFTKADELDPQAFRLWLAGCWPEALALDDAELNHVLSQAHRLYVN' A
#
# COMPACT_ATOMS: atom_id res chain seq x y z
N MET A 1 2.88 22.58 7.64
CA MET A 1 2.73 21.46 8.59
C MET A 1 3.04 20.18 7.85
N ALA A 2 4.09 19.45 8.24
CA ALA A 2 4.33 18.10 7.70
C ALA A 2 3.20 17.18 8.17
N LEU A 3 2.67 16.34 7.29
CA LEU A 3 1.73 15.29 7.67
C LEU A 3 2.47 14.30 8.58
N THR A 4 1.83 13.88 9.68
CA THR A 4 2.42 12.83 10.51
C THR A 4 2.38 11.50 9.75
N ALA A 5 3.32 10.60 10.04
CA ALA A 5 3.36 9.29 9.41
C ALA A 5 2.05 8.50 9.61
N GLN A 6 1.36 8.70 10.75
CA GLN A 6 0.05 8.11 10.99
C GLN A 6 -1.04 8.63 10.04
N VAL A 7 -1.08 9.94 9.78
CA VAL A 7 -2.04 10.52 8.83
C VAL A 7 -1.72 10.03 7.41
N LEU A 8 -0.45 9.92 7.06
CA LEU A 8 -0.04 9.45 5.75
C LEU A 8 -0.42 7.98 5.51
N ARG A 9 -0.24 7.11 6.52
CA ARG A 9 -0.73 5.71 6.48
C ARG A 9 -2.25 5.62 6.32
N ALA A 10 -3.01 6.44 7.05
CA ALA A 10 -4.47 6.46 6.94
C ALA A 10 -4.92 6.86 5.52
N ARG A 11 -4.34 7.93 4.97
CA ARG A 11 -4.62 8.34 3.59
C ARG A 11 -4.19 7.25 2.60
N LEU A 12 -3.08 6.56 2.85
CA LEU A 12 -2.63 5.45 2.01
C LEU A 12 -3.66 4.34 1.91
N LEU A 13 -4.26 3.95 3.03
CA LEU A 13 -5.35 2.98 3.05
C LEU A 13 -6.58 3.45 2.26
N GLU A 14 -6.98 4.72 2.43
CA GLU A 14 -8.13 5.28 1.71
C GLU A 14 -7.93 5.27 0.18
N PHE A 15 -6.72 5.59 -0.28
CA PHE A 15 -6.36 5.52 -1.70
C PHE A 15 -6.37 4.08 -2.24
N LEU A 16 -5.95 3.12 -1.44
CA LEU A 16 -5.94 1.71 -1.84
C LEU A 16 -7.36 1.13 -1.88
N LYS A 17 -8.28 1.60 -1.04
CA LYS A 17 -9.63 1.04 -0.87
C LYS A 17 -10.31 0.65 -2.18
N PHE A 18 -10.56 1.60 -3.09
CA PHE A 18 -11.31 1.29 -4.31
C PHE A 18 -10.51 0.44 -5.31
N ARG A 19 -9.18 0.54 -5.30
CA ARG A 19 -8.32 -0.28 -6.17
C ARG A 19 -8.34 -1.74 -5.74
N VAL A 20 -8.22 -1.98 -4.43
CA VAL A 20 -8.30 -3.31 -3.86
C VAL A 20 -9.71 -3.86 -3.98
N LEU A 21 -10.76 -3.09 -3.68
CA LEU A 21 -12.14 -3.57 -3.83
C LEU A 21 -12.49 -3.94 -5.27
N ALA A 22 -11.88 -3.28 -6.27
CA ALA A 22 -12.12 -3.58 -7.68
C ALA A 22 -11.34 -4.81 -8.19
N ALA A 23 -10.09 -5.00 -7.74
CA ALA A 23 -9.20 -6.05 -8.25
C ALA A 23 -9.03 -7.25 -7.29
N GLN A 24 -9.48 -7.14 -6.04
CA GLN A 24 -9.36 -8.16 -4.99
C GLN A 24 -7.92 -8.67 -4.86
N GLU A 25 -7.72 -9.99 -4.74
CA GLU A 25 -6.40 -10.64 -4.64
C GLU A 25 -5.46 -10.24 -5.80
N SER A 26 -6.00 -10.06 -7.01
CA SER A 26 -5.20 -9.67 -8.19
C SER A 26 -4.58 -8.28 -8.07
N PHE A 27 -5.01 -7.46 -7.12
CA PHE A 27 -4.32 -6.21 -6.79
C PHE A 27 -2.92 -6.46 -6.23
N PHE A 28 -2.74 -7.52 -5.44
CA PHE A 28 -1.51 -7.78 -4.69
C PHE A 28 -0.48 -8.60 -5.47
N GLU A 29 -0.89 -9.32 -6.52
CA GLU A 29 0.01 -10.16 -7.35
C GLU A 29 1.30 -9.45 -7.80
N PRO A 30 1.28 -8.18 -8.26
CA PRO A 30 2.50 -7.48 -8.68
C PRO A 30 3.44 -7.12 -7.52
N PHE A 31 2.95 -7.19 -6.29
CA PHE A 31 3.65 -6.85 -5.06
C PHE A 31 3.88 -8.09 -4.20
N THR A 32 3.77 -9.31 -4.74
CA THR A 32 4.02 -10.56 -4.02
C THR A 32 5.23 -11.26 -4.61
N LYS A 33 6.18 -11.64 -3.76
CA LYS A 33 7.39 -12.37 -4.13
C LYS A 33 7.63 -13.48 -3.11
N ALA A 34 7.70 -14.72 -3.60
CA ALA A 34 7.89 -15.90 -2.75
C ALA A 34 6.86 -16.00 -1.61
N ASP A 35 5.58 -15.74 -1.91
CA ASP A 35 4.45 -15.75 -0.97
C ASP A 35 4.43 -14.60 0.06
N GLU A 36 5.38 -13.66 -0.01
CA GLU A 36 5.44 -12.49 0.86
C GLU A 36 5.20 -11.19 0.09
N LEU A 37 4.64 -10.19 0.76
CA LEU A 37 4.48 -8.85 0.20
C LEU A 37 5.85 -8.17 0.04
N ASP A 38 6.11 -7.63 -1.15
CA ASP A 38 7.32 -6.91 -1.55
C ASP A 38 7.09 -5.39 -1.47
N PRO A 39 7.50 -4.73 -0.36
CA PRO A 39 7.34 -3.29 -0.21
C PRO A 39 8.15 -2.48 -1.22
N GLN A 40 9.22 -3.03 -1.82
CA GLN A 40 9.99 -2.31 -2.85
C GLN A 40 9.21 -2.23 -4.16
N ALA A 41 8.61 -3.34 -4.60
CA ALA A 41 7.73 -3.36 -5.76
C ALA A 41 6.55 -2.38 -5.57
N PHE A 42 5.95 -2.38 -4.37
CA PHE A 42 4.87 -1.46 -4.03
C PHE A 42 5.32 0.01 -4.01
N ARG A 43 6.51 0.30 -3.45
CA ARG A 43 7.11 1.64 -3.46
C ARG A 43 7.32 2.16 -4.88
N LEU A 44 7.83 1.33 -5.79
CA LEU A 44 8.03 1.70 -7.19
C LEU A 44 6.71 2.05 -7.89
N TRP A 45 5.65 1.29 -7.62
CA TRP A 45 4.32 1.60 -8.14
C TRP A 45 3.75 2.90 -7.56
N LEU A 46 3.94 3.14 -6.26
CA LEU A 46 3.55 4.40 -5.62
C LEU A 46 4.27 5.60 -6.22
N ALA A 47 5.54 5.47 -6.60
CA ALA A 47 6.27 6.57 -7.24
C ALA A 47 5.61 7.07 -8.54
N GLY A 48 4.89 6.20 -9.26
CA GLY A 48 4.20 6.55 -10.50
C GLY A 48 2.81 7.16 -10.32
N CYS A 49 2.14 6.91 -9.18
CA CYS A 49 0.73 7.31 -9.01
C CYS A 49 0.46 8.14 -7.75
N TRP A 50 1.30 8.04 -6.73
CA TRP A 50 1.22 8.83 -5.51
C TRP A 50 2.57 9.00 -4.79
N PRO A 51 3.41 9.94 -5.25
CA PRO A 51 4.76 10.11 -4.73
C PRO A 51 4.82 10.61 -3.28
N GLU A 52 3.77 11.26 -2.76
CA GLU A 52 3.74 11.70 -1.36
C GLU A 52 3.74 10.53 -0.36
N ALA A 53 3.26 9.34 -0.76
CA ALA A 53 3.32 8.14 0.06
C ALA A 53 4.76 7.63 0.27
N LEU A 54 5.72 8.06 -0.55
CA LEU A 54 7.14 7.67 -0.45
C LEU A 54 7.85 8.25 0.77
N ALA A 55 7.19 9.15 1.52
CA ALA A 55 7.68 9.60 2.82
C ALA A 55 7.56 8.52 3.91
N LEU A 56 6.82 7.44 3.67
CA LEU A 56 6.80 6.24 4.51
C LEU A 56 8.01 5.35 4.22
N ASP A 57 8.54 4.70 5.25
CA ASP A 57 9.55 3.66 5.08
C ASP A 57 8.95 2.33 4.60
N ASP A 58 9.80 1.36 4.25
CA ASP A 58 9.33 0.07 3.73
C ASP A 58 8.53 -0.75 4.74
N ALA A 59 8.81 -0.58 6.04
CA ALA A 59 8.07 -1.27 7.10
C ALA A 59 6.65 -0.70 7.24
N GLU A 60 6.50 0.63 7.14
CA GLU A 60 5.22 1.31 7.14
C GLU A 60 4.41 1.00 5.88
N LEU A 61 5.04 0.97 4.71
CA LEU A 61 4.41 0.57 3.44
C LEU A 61 3.93 -0.87 3.50
N ASN A 62 4.76 -1.80 4.00
CA ASN A 62 4.38 -3.19 4.17
C ASN A 62 3.20 -3.35 5.15
N HIS A 63 3.22 -2.60 6.26
CA HIS A 63 2.13 -2.60 7.23
C HIS A 63 0.81 -2.15 6.61
N VAL A 64 0.82 -1.06 5.83
CA VAL A 64 -0.37 -0.57 5.14
C VAL A 64 -0.85 -1.59 4.10
N LEU A 65 0.05 -2.19 3.32
CA LEU A 65 -0.32 -3.17 2.30
C LEU A 65 -0.93 -4.42 2.92
N SER A 66 -0.34 -4.95 3.99
CA SER A 66 -0.87 -6.06 4.78
C SER A 66 -2.21 -5.73 5.44
N GLN A 67 -2.39 -4.48 5.88
CA GLN A 67 -3.66 -4.03 6.45
C GLN A 67 -4.74 -3.90 5.37
N ALA A 68 -4.41 -3.37 4.19
CA ALA A 68 -5.32 -3.27 3.06
C ALA A 68 -5.80 -4.66 2.60
N HIS A 69 -4.89 -5.64 2.53
CA HIS A 69 -5.23 -7.03 2.22
C HIS A 69 -6.27 -7.58 3.21
N ARG A 70 -6.02 -7.45 4.52
CA ARG A 70 -6.94 -7.94 5.56
C ARG A 70 -8.30 -7.22 5.61
N LEU A 71 -8.35 -5.95 5.19
CA LEU A 71 -9.57 -5.13 5.28
C LEU A 71 -10.45 -5.19 4.04
N TYR A 72 -9.85 -5.37 2.86
CA TYR A 72 -10.52 -5.17 1.58
C TYR A 72 -10.61 -6.43 0.72
N VAL A 73 -9.90 -7.49 1.09
CA VAL A 73 -10.06 -8.83 0.52
C VAL A 73 -10.80 -9.69 1.54
N ASN A 74 -11.87 -10.34 1.09
CA ASN A 74 -12.68 -11.27 1.89
C ASN A 74 -12.19 -12.71 1.74
#